data_AF-A0A6C0IA66-F1
#
_entry.id   AF-A0A6C0IA66-F1
#
_cell.length_a   1.000
_cell.length_b   1.000
_cell.length_c   1.000
_cell.angle_alpha   90.00
_cell.angle_beta   90.00
_cell.angle_gamma   90.00
#
_symmetry.space_group_name_H-M   'P 1'
#
loop_
_entity.id
_entity.type
_entity.pdbx_description
1 polymer ?
#
loop_
_entity_poly.entity_id
_entity_poly.type
_entity_poly.pdbx_seq_one_letter_code
_entity_poly.pdbx_strand_id
1 'polypeptide(L)'
;MSSDAKQCPWCQRWCLKDDACNYIFACGLTKDRFIVGAGCGNSWCWQCGKKFCGPYYNPITGAKAPTAKEQHDINCCKGDNAAYCCGGHNSHCDKRWD
;
A
#
# COMPACT_ATOMS: atom_id res chain seq x y z
N MET A 1 17.36 -15.57 2.40
CA MET A 1 17.60 -14.14 2.11
C MET A 1 16.43 -13.37 2.69
N SER A 2 16.69 -12.36 3.53
CA SER A 2 15.62 -11.58 4.19
C SER A 2 14.72 -10.94 3.13
N SER A 3 13.47 -11.38 3.09
CA SER A 3 12.40 -10.91 2.20
C SER A 3 11.77 -9.58 2.65
N ASP A 4 12.48 -8.87 3.54
CA ASP A 4 11.91 -7.85 4.41
C ASP A 4 12.15 -6.44 3.87
N ALA A 5 12.71 -6.31 2.67
CA ALA A 5 12.85 -5.04 1.98
C ALA A 5 12.31 -5.12 0.54
N LYS A 6 11.45 -4.19 0.16
CA LYS A 6 10.89 -4.07 -1.21
C LYS A 6 10.79 -2.61 -1.63
N GLN A 7 10.91 -2.35 -2.92
CA GLN A 7 10.71 -1.00 -3.46
C GLN A 7 9.22 -0.73 -3.66
N CYS A 8 8.79 0.46 -3.25
CA CYS A 8 7.42 0.90 -3.50
C CYS A 8 7.18 1.01 -5.02
N PRO A 9 6.15 0.36 -5.59
CA PRO A 9 5.88 0.41 -7.03
C PRO A 9 5.44 1.81 -7.52
N TRP A 10 5.13 2.73 -6.61
CA TRP A 10 4.74 4.11 -6.93
C TRP A 10 5.93 5.07 -7.03
N CYS A 11 6.88 4.99 -6.09
CA CYS A 11 7.98 5.96 -6.00
C CYS A 11 9.37 5.33 -5.90
N GLN A 12 9.48 4.00 -6.03
CA GLN A 12 10.72 3.22 -6.00
C GLN A 12 11.55 3.31 -4.70
N ARG A 13 11.00 3.95 -3.66
CA ARG A 13 11.64 4.05 -2.35
C ARG A 13 11.65 2.70 -1.66
N TRP A 14 12.76 2.36 -1.03
CA TRP A 14 12.87 1.15 -0.21
C TRP A 14 11.94 1.25 1.00
N CYS A 15 11.14 0.21 1.15
CA CYS A 15 10.23 -0.01 2.26
C CYS A 15 10.70 -1.26 2.98
N LEU A 16 10.57 -1.28 4.31
CA LEU A 16 10.82 -2.47 5.11
C LEU A 16 9.48 -3.11 5.48
N LYS A 17 9.45 -4.44 5.48
CA LYS A 17 8.33 -5.22 5.97
C LYS A 17 8.35 -5.11 7.49
N ASP A 18 7.30 -4.54 8.06
CA ASP A 18 7.03 -4.66 9.49
C ASP A 18 6.18 -5.92 9.74
N ASP A 19 5.90 -6.22 11.01
CA ASP A 19 5.00 -7.31 11.39
C ASP A 19 3.52 -7.03 11.05
N ALA A 20 3.22 -5.90 10.38
CA ALA A 20 1.86 -5.60 9.95
C ALA A 20 1.44 -6.50 8.77
N CYS A 21 0.13 -6.66 8.58
CA CYS A 21 -0.39 -7.55 7.56
C CYS A 21 0.20 -7.26 6.16
N ASN A 22 0.53 -8.33 5.42
CA ASN A 22 1.00 -8.34 4.02
C ASN A 22 0.08 -7.60 3.02
N TYR A 23 -1.11 -7.20 3.47
CA TYR A 23 -2.19 -6.64 2.67
C TYR A 23 -1.94 -5.19 2.27
N ILE A 24 -1.96 -4.22 3.18
CA ILE A 24 -1.85 -2.78 2.87
C ILE A 24 -0.63 -2.17 3.55
N PHE A 25 0.41 -1.92 2.76
CA PHE A 25 1.52 -1.07 3.14
C PHE A 25 1.40 0.28 2.41
N ALA A 26 1.27 1.38 3.15
CA ALA A 26 1.39 2.72 2.58
C ALA A 26 2.84 3.18 2.66
N CYS A 27 3.42 3.59 1.54
CA CYS A 27 4.82 4.03 1.52
C CYS A 27 5.01 5.27 2.40
N GLY A 28 5.82 5.18 3.46
CA GLY A 28 6.04 6.23 4.46
C GLY A 28 5.20 6.05 5.75
N LEU A 29 4.45 4.96 5.86
CA LEU A 29 3.74 4.56 7.06
C LEU A 29 4.69 3.85 8.03
N THR A 30 4.66 4.25 9.29
CA THR A 30 5.22 3.48 10.41
C THR A 30 4.07 2.81 11.19
N LYS A 31 4.40 2.04 12.23
CA LYS A 31 3.43 1.34 13.08
C LYS A 31 2.25 2.21 13.52
N ASP A 32 2.53 3.48 13.87
CA ASP A 32 1.53 4.34 14.51
C ASP A 32 1.04 5.49 13.62
N ARG A 33 1.80 5.89 12.60
CA ARG A 33 1.46 7.06 11.77
C ARG A 33 2.21 7.13 10.44
N PHE A 34 1.66 7.90 9.51
CA PHE A 34 2.39 8.30 8.31
C PHE A 34 3.35 9.47 8.62
N ILE A 35 4.57 9.39 8.08
CA ILE A 35 5.59 10.44 8.21
C ILE A 35 5.71 11.18 6.87
N VAL A 36 5.37 12.47 6.87
CA VAL A 36 5.54 13.36 5.71
C VAL A 36 6.99 13.35 5.22
N GLY A 37 7.18 13.19 3.92
CA GLY A 37 8.51 13.07 3.29
C GLY A 37 9.19 11.70 3.41
N ALA A 38 8.66 10.77 4.24
CA ALA A 38 9.19 9.42 4.34
C ALA A 38 8.71 8.47 3.22
N GLY A 39 7.67 8.85 2.49
CA GLY A 39 7.15 8.07 1.36
C GLY A 39 6.05 8.80 0.60
N CYS A 40 5.51 8.15 -0.43
CA CYS A 40 4.52 8.78 -1.31
C CYS A 40 3.07 8.67 -0.81
N GLY A 41 2.81 7.99 0.31
CA GLY A 41 1.47 7.84 0.87
C GLY A 41 0.54 6.91 0.10
N ASN A 42 0.95 6.40 -1.08
CA ASN A 42 0.19 5.40 -1.82
C ASN A 42 0.33 4.01 -1.21
N SER A 43 -0.75 3.25 -1.28
CA SER A 43 -0.79 1.88 -0.81
C SER A 43 -0.45 0.88 -1.94
N TRP A 44 0.05 -0.29 -1.55
CA TRP A 44 0.36 -1.39 -2.46
C TRP A 44 0.42 -2.73 -1.69
N CYS A 45 0.29 -3.83 -2.44
CA CYS A 45 0.31 -5.18 -1.88
C CYS A 45 1.75 -5.67 -1.70
N TRP A 46 2.16 -5.96 -0.46
CA TRP A 46 3.52 -6.41 -0.18
C TRP A 46 3.85 -7.72 -0.89
N GLN A 47 2.91 -8.67 -0.89
CA GLN A 47 3.10 -9.99 -1.50
C GLN A 47 3.24 -9.90 -3.01
N CYS A 48 2.32 -9.19 -3.68
CA CYS A 48 2.32 -9.06 -5.13
C CYS A 48 3.37 -8.07 -5.66
N GLY A 49 3.81 -7.09 -4.86
CA GLY A 49 4.63 -5.97 -5.36
C GLY A 49 3.86 -5.01 -6.27
N LYS A 50 2.52 -5.11 -6.28
CA LYS A 50 1.64 -4.39 -7.21
C LYS A 50 0.85 -3.29 -6.52
N LYS A 51 0.48 -2.28 -7.30
CA LYS A 51 -0.18 -1.05 -6.84
C LYS A 51 -1.60 -1.30 -6.34
N PHE A 52 -2.00 -0.53 -5.32
CA PHE A 52 -3.40 -0.36 -4.94
C PHE A 52 -3.91 1.01 -5.35
N CYS A 53 -5.22 1.15 -5.44
CA CYS A 53 -5.86 2.31 -6.01
C CYS A 53 -5.75 3.56 -5.14
N GLY A 54 -5.12 4.60 -5.70
CA GLY A 54 -5.09 5.94 -5.13
C GLY A 54 -4.19 6.12 -3.88
N PRO A 55 -4.00 7.38 -3.45
CA PRO A 55 -3.26 7.70 -2.25
C PRO A 55 -4.05 7.30 -1.01
N TYR A 56 -3.37 6.66 -0.05
CA TYR A 56 -3.92 6.32 1.25
C TYR A 56 -3.67 7.45 2.27
N TYR A 57 -2.52 8.10 2.15
CA TYR A 57 -2.17 9.33 2.86
C TYR A 57 -1.82 10.43 1.88
N ASN A 58 -2.17 11.66 2.22
CA ASN A 58 -1.68 12.84 1.53
C ASN A 58 -0.19 13.02 1.89
N PRO A 59 0.74 12.96 0.92
CA PRO A 59 2.17 13.04 1.21
C PRO A 59 2.63 14.43 1.68
N ILE A 60 1.80 15.46 1.53
CA ILE A 60 2.08 16.84 1.95
C ILE A 60 1.58 17.08 3.38
N THR A 61 0.33 16.73 3.66
CA THR A 61 -0.31 17.01 4.96
C THR A 61 -0.19 15.86 5.96
N GLY A 62 0.13 14.66 5.49
CA GLY A 62 0.15 13.42 6.26
C GLY A 62 -1.23 12.90 6.67
N ALA A 63 -2.31 13.61 6.32
CA ALA A 63 -3.67 13.20 6.60
C ALA A 63 -4.04 11.97 5.77
N LYS A 64 -4.81 11.04 6.36
CA LYS A 64 -5.42 9.95 5.61
C LYS A 64 -6.31 10.55 4.52
N ALA A 65 -6.14 10.09 3.28
CA ALA A 65 -6.92 10.61 2.17
C ALA A 65 -8.41 10.27 2.40
N PRO A 66 -9.36 11.18 2.11
CA PRO A 66 -10.79 10.88 2.20
C PRO A 66 -11.22 9.79 1.20
N THR A 67 -10.42 9.61 0.15
CA THR A 67 -10.55 8.58 -0.86
C THR A 67 -9.74 7.32 -0.55
N ALA A 68 -9.10 7.23 0.64
CA ALA A 68 -8.34 6.07 1.06
C ALA A 68 -9.29 4.88 1.19
N LYS A 69 -9.37 4.08 0.13
CA LYS A 69 -10.09 2.83 0.11
C LYS A 69 -9.09 1.69 0.23
N GLU A 70 -9.43 0.75 1.07
CA GLU A 70 -8.70 -0.52 1.21
C GLU A 70 -9.08 -1.46 0.06
N GLN A 71 -10.24 -1.21 -0.55
CA GLN A 71 -10.84 -2.01 -1.61
C GLN A 71 -10.56 -1.40 -2.98
N HIS A 72 -10.25 -2.27 -3.94
CA HIS A 72 -10.24 -1.95 -5.36
C HIS A 72 -11.68 -1.85 -5.85
N ASP A 73 -12.00 -0.83 -6.65
CA ASP A 73 -13.21 -0.86 -7.47
C ASP A 73 -12.87 -1.20 -8.93
N ILE A 74 -13.86 -1.70 -9.65
CA ILE A 74 -13.74 -2.11 -11.05
C ILE A 74 -13.35 -0.95 -11.98
N ASN A 75 -13.54 0.30 -11.56
CA ASN A 75 -13.18 1.46 -12.36
C ASN A 75 -11.70 1.81 -12.25
N CYS A 76 -11.05 1.46 -11.16
CA CYS A 76 -9.61 1.64 -10.99
C CYS A 76 -8.78 0.58 -11.75
N CYS A 77 -9.34 -0.61 -11.98
CA CYS A 77 -8.71 -1.68 -12.76
C CYS A 77 -8.85 -1.53 -14.29
N LYS A 78 -9.66 -0.58 -14.78
CA LYS A 78 -10.04 -0.49 -16.20
C LYS A 78 -8.91 -0.09 -17.16
N GLY A 79 -7.76 0.38 -16.67
CA GLY A 79 -6.71 0.95 -17.51
C GLY A 79 -5.45 0.09 -17.71
N ASP A 80 -5.00 -0.63 -16.69
CA ASP A 80 -3.66 -1.26 -16.71
C ASP A 80 -3.50 -2.41 -15.69
N ASN A 81 -4.33 -3.45 -15.82
CA ASN A 81 -4.44 -4.56 -14.86
C ASN A 81 -3.12 -5.26 -14.47
N ALA A 82 -2.06 -5.15 -15.29
CA ALA A 82 -0.79 -5.79 -14.99
C ALA A 82 -0.06 -5.14 -13.80
N ALA A 83 -0.15 -3.82 -13.66
CA ALA A 83 0.57 -3.05 -12.62
C ALA A 83 -0.15 -3.03 -11.26
N TYR A 84 -1.44 -3.35 -11.24
CA TYR A 84 -2.29 -3.31 -10.05
C TYR A 84 -2.51 -4.71 -9.46
N CYS A 85 -2.65 -4.76 -8.14
CA CYS A 85 -3.02 -5.99 -7.46
C CYS A 85 -4.51 -6.26 -7.72
N CYS A 86 -4.86 -7.48 -8.12
CA CYS A 86 -6.25 -7.92 -8.26
C CYS A 86 -6.82 -8.54 -6.98
N GLY A 87 -5.98 -8.75 -5.96
CA GLY A 87 -6.39 -9.29 -4.68
C GLY A 87 -7.03 -8.20 -3.81
N GLY A 88 -8.31 -8.38 -3.47
CA GLY A 88 -9.02 -7.53 -2.52
C GLY A 88 -8.64 -7.82 -1.06
N HIS A 89 -9.46 -7.28 -0.14
CA HIS A 89 -9.32 -7.32 1.33
C HIS A 89 -8.83 -8.61 1.98
N ASN A 90 -9.17 -9.74 1.36
CA ASN A 90 -8.97 -11.06 1.96
C ASN A 90 -8.05 -11.97 1.16
N SER A 91 -7.60 -11.56 -0.03
CA SER A 91 -6.85 -12.47 -0.91
C SER A 91 -5.42 -12.71 -0.44
N HIS A 92 -4.87 -11.81 0.38
CA HIS A 92 -3.45 -11.80 0.78
C HIS A 92 -3.20 -11.40 2.25
N CYS A 93 -4.24 -11.35 3.10
CA CYS A 93 -4.13 -10.97 4.52
C CYS A 93 -4.57 -12.10 5.45
N ASP A 94 -3.69 -12.55 6.34
CA ASP A 94 -4.07 -13.50 7.40
C ASP A 94 -4.41 -12.81 8.74
N LYS A 95 -4.03 -11.53 8.97
CA LYS A 95 -4.02 -10.93 10.32
C LYS A 95 -4.11 -9.39 10.39
N ARG A 96 -5.24 -8.76 10.07
CA ARG A 96 -5.41 -7.31 10.38
C ARG A 96 -6.73 -6.91 11.03
N TRP A 97 -7.69 -7.82 11.15
CA TRP A 97 -9.04 -7.49 11.63
C TRP A 97 -9.61 -8.52 12.61
N ASP A 98 -8.76 -9.30 13.27
CA ASP A 98 -9.10 -9.87 14.60
C ASP A 98 -8.79 -8.83 15.68
#